data_AF-A0A930TDB6-F1
#
_entry.id   AF-A0A930TDB6-F1
#
_cell.length_a   1.000
_cell.length_b   1.000
_cell.length_c   1.000
_cell.angle_alpha   90.00
_cell.angle_beta   90.00
_cell.angle_gamma   90.00
#
_symmetry.space_group_name_H-M   'P 1'
#
loop_
_entity.id
_entity.type
_entity.pdbx_description
1 polymer ?
#
loop_
_entity_poly.entity_id
_entity_poly.type
_entity_poly.pdbx_seq_one_letter_code
_entity_poly.pdbx_strand_id
1 'polypeptide(L)' 'MPKSTQSHDSLFTQEPSTHAPPLTSLKDRDWKELASLFDRHDSDEIEADVISKLNMLHPEPSWDEDPYDFLREYL' A
#
# COMPACT_ATOMS: atom_id res chain seq x y z
N MET A 1 37.91 -15.19 -25.95
CA MET A 1 37.50 -16.06 -24.81
C MET A 1 37.10 -15.15 -23.66
N PRO A 2 35.93 -15.37 -23.02
CA PRO A 2 35.00 -14.32 -22.60
C PRO A 2 34.96 -14.10 -21.08
N LYS A 3 34.21 -13.07 -20.66
CA LYS A 3 33.35 -12.91 -19.46
C LYS A 3 33.28 -11.41 -19.10
N SER A 4 32.18 -10.80 -18.70
CA SER A 4 30.79 -11.21 -18.55
C SER A 4 30.01 -9.90 -18.49
N THR A 5 28.93 -9.81 -19.25
CA THR A 5 27.83 -8.88 -19.00
C THR A 5 27.31 -9.11 -17.58
N GLN A 6 27.37 -8.09 -16.73
CA GLN A 6 26.54 -8.03 -15.52
C GLN A 6 25.54 -6.89 -15.73
N SER A 7 24.47 -7.22 -16.45
CA SER A 7 23.23 -6.45 -16.40
C SER A 7 22.76 -6.49 -14.96
N HIS A 8 22.78 -5.33 -14.29
CA HIS A 8 22.11 -5.15 -13.02
C HIS A 8 20.61 -5.02 -13.29
N ASP A 9 19.98 -6.12 -13.73
CA ASP A 9 18.54 -6.26 -13.65
C ASP A 9 18.22 -6.44 -12.17
N SER A 10 17.83 -5.33 -11.54
CA SER A 10 17.14 -5.35 -10.26
C SER A 10 15.86 -6.15 -10.46
N LEU A 11 15.90 -7.45 -10.18
CA LEU A 11 14.71 -8.26 -9.99
C LEU A 11 13.98 -7.70 -8.77
N PHE A 12 13.08 -6.75 -9.01
CA PHE A 12 12.00 -6.47 -8.09
C PHE A 12 11.19 -7.76 -7.99
N THR A 13 11.35 -8.47 -6.87
CA THR A 13 10.43 -9.52 -6.46
C THR A 13 9.04 -8.92 -6.47
N GLN A 14 8.27 -9.29 -7.50
CA GLN A 14 6.93 -8.80 -7.70
C GLN A 14 6.05 -9.63 -6.77
N GLU A 15 5.81 -9.12 -5.57
CA GLU A 15 4.83 -9.69 -4.64
C GLU A 15 3.51 -9.91 -5.40
N PRO A 16 2.88 -11.09 -5.28
CA PRO A 16 1.66 -11.39 -6.01
C PRO A 16 0.55 -10.44 -5.54
N SER A 17 0.21 -9.47 -6.39
CA SER A 17 -0.91 -8.55 -6.18
C SER A 17 -2.17 -9.34 -5.82
N THR A 18 -2.61 -9.24 -4.55
CA THR A 18 -3.84 -9.87 -4.03
C THR A 18 -5.12 -9.29 -4.65
N HIS A 19 -4.97 -8.30 -5.53
CA HIS A 19 -6.06 -7.63 -6.21
C HIS A 19 -6.05 -7.96 -7.70
N ALA A 20 -7.25 -8.15 -8.25
CA ALA A 20 -7.44 -8.29 -9.69
C ALA A 20 -6.95 -7.01 -10.39
N PRO A 21 -6.21 -7.13 -11.50
CA PRO A 21 -5.79 -5.96 -12.25
C PRO A 21 -7.02 -5.18 -12.73
N PRO A 22 -6.94 -3.83 -12.79
CA PRO A 22 -8.02 -3.02 -13.31
C PRO A 22 -8.44 -3.50 -14.70
N LEU A 23 -9.75 -3.59 -14.95
CA LEU A 23 -10.29 -4.01 -16.26
C LEU A 23 -9.83 -3.09 -17.40
N THR A 24 -9.50 -1.84 -17.08
CA THR A 24 -8.96 -0.84 -17.99
C THR A 24 -7.98 0.07 -17.24
N SER A 25 -6.94 0.54 -17.93
CA SER A 25 -6.07 1.59 -17.40
C SER A 25 -6.86 2.85 -17.07
N LEU A 26 -6.49 3.51 -15.97
CA LEU A 26 -7.04 4.82 -15.61
C LEU A 26 -6.72 5.83 -16.70
N LYS A 27 -7.74 6.59 -17.10
CA LYS A 27 -7.62 7.70 -18.05
C LYS A 27 -7.40 9.01 -17.28
N ASP A 28 -6.95 10.05 -17.98
CA ASP A 28 -6.72 11.38 -17.37
C ASP A 28 -7.94 11.92 -16.62
N ARG A 29 -9.15 11.64 -17.14
CA ARG A 29 -10.41 11.96 -16.44
C ARG A 29 -10.50 11.26 -15.08
N ASP A 30 -10.17 9.98 -15.01
CA ASP A 30 -10.30 9.20 -13.78
C ASP A 30 -9.33 9.72 -12.71
N TRP A 31 -8.13 10.15 -13.11
CA TRP A 31 -7.19 10.83 -12.22
C TRP A 31 -7.73 12.16 -11.68
N LYS A 32 -8.40 12.94 -12.51
CA LYS A 32 -9.02 14.21 -12.09
C LYS A 32 -10.15 13.98 -11.08
N GLU A 33 -10.99 12.98 -11.32
CA GLU A 33 -12.07 12.61 -10.38
C GLU A 33 -11.49 12.06 -9.07
N LEU A 34 -10.45 11.23 -9.12
CA LEU A 34 -9.75 10.75 -7.93
C LEU A 34 -9.14 11.90 -7.13
N ALA A 35 -8.47 12.83 -7.81
CA ALA A 35 -7.93 14.01 -7.15
C ALA A 35 -9.04 14.83 -6.47
N SER A 36 -10.18 15.03 -7.13
CA SER A 36 -11.33 15.72 -6.53
C SER A 36 -11.96 14.94 -5.38
N LEU A 37 -11.95 13.60 -5.41
CA LEU A 37 -12.49 12.76 -4.35
C LEU A 37 -11.64 12.84 -3.08
N PHE A 38 -10.33 12.99 -3.23
CA PHE A 38 -9.38 13.08 -2.13
C PHE A 38 -9.02 14.53 -1.74
N ASP A 39 -9.45 15.54 -2.51
CA ASP A 39 -9.35 16.97 -2.16
C ASP A 39 -10.43 17.36 -1.13
N ARG A 40 -10.30 16.77 0.05
CA ARG A 40 -11.24 16.94 1.16
C ARG A 40 -10.71 17.95 2.16
N HIS A 41 -11.46 19.05 2.33
CA HIS A 41 -11.16 20.08 3.33
C HIS A 41 -11.23 19.58 4.78
N ASP A 42 -11.95 18.48 5.03
CA ASP A 42 -12.15 17.87 6.36
C ASP A 42 -11.16 16.72 6.65
N SER A 43 -10.13 16.54 5.81
CA SER A 43 -9.14 15.47 5.98
C SER A 43 -8.39 15.55 7.31
N ASP A 44 -7.95 16.74 7.72
CA ASP A 44 -7.25 16.97 8.99
C ASP A 44 -8.14 16.63 10.22
N GLU A 45 -9.44 16.95 10.14
CA GLU A 45 -10.39 16.66 11.21
C GLU A 45 -10.64 15.15 11.35
N ILE A 46 -10.74 14.44 10.22
CA ILE A 46 -10.88 13.00 10.17
C ILE A 46 -9.63 12.31 10.71
N GLU A 47 -8.45 12.78 10.31
CA GLU A 47 -7.18 12.28 10.83
C GLU A 47 -7.12 12.44 12.36
N ALA A 48 -7.46 13.62 12.88
CA ALA A 48 -7.48 13.88 14.31
C ALA A 48 -8.47 12.96 15.06
N ASP A 49 -9.67 12.73 14.53
CA ASP A 49 -10.64 11.81 15.14
C ASP A 49 -10.13 10.36 15.13
N VAL A 50 -9.60 9.90 13.99
CA VAL A 50 -9.02 8.55 13.87
C VAL A 50 -7.89 8.36 14.89
N ILE A 51 -6.93 9.29 14.96
CA ILE A 51 -5.82 9.24 15.93
C ILE A 51 -6.36 9.22 17.37
N SER A 52 -7.34 10.06 17.67
CA SER A 52 -7.99 10.10 18.97
C SER A 52 -8.59 8.74 19.35
N LYS A 53 -9.29 8.08 18.43
CA LYS A 53 -9.84 6.73 18.66
C LYS A 53 -8.75 5.67 18.83
N LEU A 54 -7.72 5.69 17.98
CA LEU A 54 -6.62 4.72 18.07
C LEU A 54 -5.89 4.83 19.41
N ASN A 55 -5.66 6.05 19.90
CA ASN A 55 -5.04 6.27 21.22
C ASN A 55 -5.88 5.76 22.40
N MET A 56 -7.19 5.58 22.20
CA MET A 56 -8.07 4.97 23.21
C MET A 56 -8.00 3.44 23.23
N LEU A 57 -7.46 2.81 22.18
CA LEU A 57 -7.31 1.37 22.09
C LEU A 57 -5.96 0.97 22.70
N HIS A 58 -6.00 0.52 23.96
CA HIS A 58 -4.83 -0.04 24.63
C HIS A 58 -4.94 -1.58 24.70
N PRO A 59 -3.85 -2.33 24.42
CA PRO A 59 -2.54 -1.86 23.98
C PRO A 59 -2.54 -1.29 22.56
N GLU A 60 -1.55 -0.45 22.26
CA GLU A 60 -1.35 0.07 20.91
C GLU A 60 -1.24 -1.10 19.92
N PRO A 61 -1.99 -1.08 18.80
CA PRO A 61 -1.84 -2.11 17.78
C PRO A 61 -0.41 -2.15 17.24
N SER A 62 0.08 -3.35 16.97
CA SER A 62 1.34 -3.53 16.24
C SER A 62 1.10 -3.15 14.78
N TRP A 63 1.47 -1.92 14.40
CA TRP A 63 1.35 -1.41 13.03
C TRP A 63 2.55 -1.76 12.15
N ASP A 64 3.69 -2.07 12.79
CA ASP A 64 4.97 -2.34 12.13
C ASP A 64 5.18 -3.83 11.83
N GLU A 65 4.45 -4.72 12.50
CA GLU A 65 4.52 -6.16 12.22
C GLU A 65 3.44 -6.52 11.20
N ASP A 66 3.80 -7.30 10.18
CA ASP A 66 2.79 -7.88 9.28
C ASP A 66 1.89 -8.78 10.13
N PRO A 67 0.59 -8.45 10.28
CA PRO A 67 -0.33 -9.20 11.13
C PRO A 67 -0.50 -10.65 10.66
N TYR A 68 -0.03 -10.98 9.46
CA TYR A 68 -0.07 -12.29 8.84
C TYR A 68 1.27 -13.03 8.87
N ASP A 69 2.30 -12.53 9.57
CA ASP A 69 3.60 -13.21 9.67
C ASP A 69 3.49 -14.66 10.14
N PHE A 70 2.57 -14.93 11.06
CA PHE A 70 2.29 -16.28 11.54
C PHE A 70 1.80 -17.23 10.43
N LEU A 71 1.14 -16.73 9.37
CA LEU A 71 0.64 -17.56 8.27
C LEU A 71 1.76 -18.12 7.40
N ARG A 72 2.95 -17.51 7.43
CA ARG A 72 4.14 -18.01 6.71
C ARG A 72 4.60 -19.38 7.20
N GLU A 73 4.23 -19.78 8.41
CA GLU A 73 4.53 -21.12 8.94
C GLU A 73 3.59 -22.21 8.40
N TYR A 74 2.47 -21.84 7.77
CA TYR A 74 1.41 -22.73 7.32
C TYR A 74 1.24 -22.79 5.78
N LEU A 75 1.96 -21.96 5.03
CA LEU A 75 1.96 -21.88 3.55
C LEU A 75 3.25 -22.46 2.98
#